data_AF-A0A7S4VVU5-F1
#
_entry.id   AF-A0A7S4VVU5-F1
#
_cell.length_a   1.000
_cell.length_b   1.000
_cell.length_c   1.000
_cell.angle_alpha   90.00
_cell.angle_beta   90.00
_cell.angle_gamma   90.00
#
_symmetry.space_group_name_H-M   'P 1'
#
loop_
_entity.id
_entity.type
_entity.pdbx_description
1 polymer ?
#
loop_
_entity_poly.entity_id
_entity_poly.type
_entity_poly.pdbx_seq_one_letter_code
_entity_poly.pdbx_strand_id
1 'polypeptide(L)'
;MTNPGVDKRAVSDDAVESCISLMKQHLQRNVVPAISHTGHGTSESSRDTSDSTVAGKGPNKKKQKRSSNQDVLRGLKKVYKPILATVGPLSILMEKMEQLIRSVHLDDQPILTICASVLSTLSLEPVAPTQCNEATALAHLIHEASIGVISAVFRRYERHRTIILEDLFALMLKLPTSRRTMRTYPIRASVMEYEARRQSSPKPASTHQGQNHIQVITTLILSLIQGSVVMPYESPDPTANCENSSLLPRLNSGLKGCQSVCDFFTSQMIQRCSRKGEEGGASEFRPVLSNLVDDLLAVQLLPEYPAAEMLLLSLCRRLSHDLLRSSSASVNKNTTSTSAETTYLSTAMDTMGKIC
;
A
#
# COMPACT_ATOMS: atom_id res chain seq x y z
N MET A 1 4.86 2.15 29.19
CA MET A 1 5.99 2.22 28.24
C MET A 1 5.95 3.47 27.38
N THR A 2 4.78 3.96 26.93
CA THR A 2 4.66 5.12 26.03
C THR A 2 4.42 6.48 26.72
N ASN A 3 4.33 6.52 28.06
CA ASN A 3 4.18 7.77 28.80
C ASN A 3 5.54 8.50 28.86
N PRO A 4 5.63 9.79 28.47
CA PRO A 4 6.88 10.56 28.39
C PRO A 4 7.67 10.67 29.72
N GLY A 5 7.07 10.33 30.86
CA GLY A 5 7.73 10.30 32.17
C GLY A 5 8.22 8.93 32.64
N VAL A 6 8.11 7.87 31.85
CA VAL A 6 8.55 6.52 32.25
C VAL A 6 10.05 6.37 32.05
N ASP A 7 10.76 5.98 33.11
CA ASP A 7 12.19 5.67 33.04
C ASP A 7 12.43 4.58 31.99
N LYS A 8 13.42 4.80 31.10
CA LYS A 8 13.81 3.86 30.05
C LYS A 8 14.20 2.48 30.62
N ARG A 9 14.60 2.43 31.90
CA ARG A 9 14.89 1.17 32.63
C ARG A 9 13.65 0.35 32.99
N ALA A 10 12.45 0.94 32.97
CA ALA A 10 11.20 0.23 33.19
C ALA A 10 10.63 -0.40 31.91
N VAL A 11 11.28 -0.17 30.76
CA VAL A 11 10.99 -0.87 29.51
C VAL A 11 11.84 -2.12 29.47
N SER A 12 11.22 -3.30 29.64
CA SER A 12 11.91 -4.56 29.41
C SER A 12 11.98 -4.86 27.92
N ASP A 13 13.19 -4.89 27.38
CA ASP A 13 13.43 -5.21 25.97
C ASP A 13 12.89 -6.61 25.62
N ASP A 14 12.98 -7.57 26.56
CA ASP A 14 12.39 -8.91 26.45
C ASP A 14 10.88 -8.89 26.23
N ALA A 15 10.16 -7.95 26.87
CA ALA A 15 8.71 -7.83 26.69
C ALA A 15 8.37 -7.25 25.32
N VAL A 16 9.17 -6.29 24.84
CA VAL A 16 9.01 -5.72 23.49
C VAL A 16 9.24 -6.79 22.43
N GLU A 17 10.32 -7.56 22.56
CA GLU A 17 10.62 -8.66 21.63
C GLU A 17 9.54 -9.75 21.66
N SER A 18 9.06 -10.10 22.86
CA SER A 18 7.94 -11.04 23.02
C SER A 18 6.66 -10.54 22.34
N CYS A 19 6.33 -9.26 22.48
CA CYS A 19 5.18 -8.64 21.81
C CYS A 19 5.34 -8.65 20.28
N ILE A 20 6.54 -8.35 19.76
CA ILE A 20 6.83 -8.39 18.32
C ILE A 20 6.69 -9.82 17.79
N SER A 21 7.22 -10.81 18.51
CA SER A 21 7.12 -12.22 18.15
C SER A 21 5.66 -12.69 18.15
N LEU A 22 4.89 -12.34 19.18
CA LEU A 22 3.45 -12.63 19.26
C LEU A 22 2.69 -12.01 18.08
N MET A 23 2.91 -10.73 17.81
CA MET A 23 2.27 -10.01 16.69
C MET A 23 2.60 -10.67 15.36
N LYS A 24 3.89 -10.94 15.09
CA LYS A 24 4.35 -11.61 13.87
C LYS A 24 3.70 -12.97 13.69
N GLN A 25 3.75 -13.83 14.71
CA GLN A 25 3.19 -15.17 14.65
C GLN A 25 1.69 -15.14 14.44
N HIS A 26 0.98 -14.25 15.14
CA HIS A 26 -0.46 -14.15 15.03
C HIS A 26 -0.90 -13.63 13.66
N LEU A 27 -0.22 -12.62 13.11
CA LEU A 27 -0.45 -12.11 11.75
C LEU A 27 -0.21 -13.19 10.71
N GLN A 28 0.98 -13.79 10.69
CA GLN A 28 1.42 -14.67 9.60
C GLN A 28 0.78 -16.06 9.63
N ARG A 29 0.56 -16.63 10.82
CA ARG A 29 0.10 -18.03 10.94
C ARG A 29 -1.39 -18.19 11.16
N ASN A 30 -2.07 -17.17 11.71
CA ASN A 30 -3.49 -17.28 12.04
C ASN A 30 -4.34 -16.36 11.17
N VAL A 31 -4.06 -15.05 11.21
CA VAL A 31 -4.95 -14.04 10.62
C VAL A 31 -4.88 -14.02 9.09
N VAL A 32 -3.67 -13.99 8.52
CA VAL A 32 -3.48 -13.98 7.07
C VAL A 32 -4.16 -15.20 6.42
N PRO A 33 -3.92 -16.44 6.88
CA PRO A 33 -4.64 -17.61 6.35
C PRO A 33 -6.16 -17.55 6.56
N ALA A 34 -6.62 -17.10 7.73
CA ALA A 34 -8.05 -17.04 8.04
C ALA A 34 -8.81 -16.09 7.09
N ILE A 35 -8.23 -14.93 6.78
CA ILE A 35 -8.83 -13.93 5.87
C ILE A 35 -8.78 -14.41 4.42
N SER A 36 -7.66 -14.97 3.96
CA SER A 36 -7.54 -15.46 2.58
C SER A 36 -8.46 -16.65 2.27
N HIS A 37 -8.65 -17.57 3.22
CA HIS A 37 -9.49 -18.76 3.01
C HIS A 37 -10.98 -18.52 3.22
N THR A 38 -11.38 -17.53 4.03
CA THR A 38 -12.80 -17.18 4.19
C THR A 38 -13.40 -16.57 2.93
N GLY A 39 -12.61 -15.89 2.10
CA GLY A 39 -13.04 -15.39 0.79
C GLY A 39 -13.32 -16.48 -0.26
N HIS A 40 -12.59 -17.60 -0.24
CA HIS A 40 -12.79 -18.69 -1.19
C HIS A 40 -13.99 -19.59 -0.86
N GLY A 41 -14.35 -19.68 0.44
CA GLY A 41 -15.45 -20.54 0.91
C GLY A 41 -16.86 -19.94 0.83
N THR A 42 -17.00 -18.70 0.35
CA THR A 42 -18.29 -18.00 0.17
C THR A 42 -18.66 -17.84 -1.31
N SER A 43 -17.68 -17.76 -2.22
CA SER A 43 -17.92 -17.64 -3.66
C SER A 43 -18.43 -18.93 -4.32
N GLU A 44 -18.14 -20.11 -3.76
CA GLU A 44 -18.69 -21.37 -4.30
C GLU A 44 -20.17 -21.58 -3.97
N SER A 45 -20.75 -20.78 -3.06
CA SER A 45 -22.16 -20.91 -2.69
C SER A 45 -23.13 -20.20 -3.64
N SER A 46 -22.66 -19.42 -4.60
CA SER A 46 -23.50 -18.50 -5.41
C SER A 46 -23.57 -18.85 -6.90
N ARG A 47 -23.22 -20.08 -7.30
CA ARG A 47 -23.35 -20.54 -8.70
C ARG A 47 -24.48 -21.54 -8.98
N ASP A 48 -25.25 -21.98 -7.99
CA ASP A 48 -26.32 -22.98 -8.20
C ASP A 48 -27.71 -22.44 -7.84
N THR A 49 -28.17 -21.39 -8.53
CA THR A 49 -29.61 -21.07 -8.63
C THR A 49 -29.93 -20.49 -10.01
N SER A 50 -30.02 -21.36 -11.01
CA SER A 50 -30.90 -21.14 -12.16
C SER A 50 -31.60 -22.45 -12.50
N ASP A 51 -32.90 -22.37 -12.35
CA ASP A 51 -33.96 -23.36 -12.54
C ASP A 51 -33.91 -24.10 -13.90
N SER A 52 -34.17 -25.41 -13.87
CA SER A 52 -34.92 -26.08 -14.93
C SER A 52 -35.41 -27.44 -14.44
N THR A 53 -36.66 -27.48 -14.01
CA THR A 53 -37.51 -28.67 -13.90
C THR A 53 -37.63 -29.40 -15.25
N VAL A 54 -37.02 -30.58 -15.42
CA VAL A 54 -37.56 -31.64 -16.30
C VAL A 54 -37.17 -33.02 -15.75
N ALA A 55 -38.19 -33.83 -15.50
CA ALA A 55 -38.08 -35.22 -15.09
C ALA A 55 -37.48 -36.11 -16.19
N GLY A 56 -36.57 -37.01 -15.83
CA GLY A 56 -36.04 -38.04 -16.72
C GLY A 56 -35.24 -39.10 -15.96
N LYS A 57 -35.80 -40.33 -15.90
CA LYS A 57 -35.22 -41.52 -15.27
C LYS A 57 -33.93 -41.99 -15.98
N GLY A 58 -32.92 -42.40 -15.21
CA GLY A 58 -31.75 -43.16 -15.71
C GLY A 58 -30.63 -43.27 -14.66
N PRO A 59 -30.14 -44.48 -14.31
CA PRO A 59 -29.30 -44.68 -13.12
C PRO A 59 -27.79 -44.65 -13.40
N ASN A 60 -27.02 -44.44 -12.33
CA ASN A 60 -25.59 -44.77 -12.17
C ASN A 60 -24.53 -43.93 -12.90
N LYS A 61 -24.05 -42.84 -12.27
CA LYS A 61 -22.60 -42.48 -12.21
C LYS A 61 -22.25 -41.76 -10.90
N LYS A 62 -21.48 -42.45 -10.05
CA LYS A 62 -20.56 -42.00 -8.99
C LYS A 62 -20.75 -40.56 -8.47
N LYS A 63 -21.62 -40.40 -7.47
CA LYS A 63 -21.75 -39.20 -6.63
C LYS A 63 -21.06 -39.44 -5.28
N GLN A 64 -19.73 -39.60 -5.28
CA GLN A 64 -19.00 -39.90 -4.04
C GLN A 64 -17.61 -39.26 -4.02
N LYS A 65 -17.58 -37.93 -3.89
CA LYS A 65 -16.42 -37.16 -3.38
C LYS A 65 -16.69 -35.67 -3.07
N ARG A 66 -17.96 -35.26 -2.92
CA ARG A 66 -18.33 -33.86 -2.63
C ARG A 66 -18.70 -33.58 -1.17
N SER A 67 -19.06 -34.59 -0.36
CA SER A 67 -19.47 -34.35 1.04
C SER A 67 -18.30 -34.10 1.99
N SER A 68 -17.17 -34.82 1.84
CA SER A 68 -16.03 -34.68 2.78
C SER A 68 -15.43 -33.27 2.76
N ASN A 69 -15.39 -32.61 1.60
CA ASN A 69 -14.90 -31.23 1.50
C ASN A 69 -15.85 -30.23 2.16
N GLN A 70 -17.16 -30.48 2.16
CA GLN A 70 -18.12 -29.59 2.84
C GLN A 70 -18.02 -29.69 4.36
N ASP A 71 -17.76 -30.89 4.89
CA ASP A 71 -17.56 -31.09 6.34
C ASP A 71 -16.25 -30.48 6.82
N VAL A 72 -15.17 -30.61 6.03
CA VAL A 72 -13.90 -29.91 6.28
C VAL A 72 -14.10 -28.39 6.23
N LEU A 73 -14.80 -27.85 5.23
CA LEU A 73 -15.09 -26.42 5.13
C LEU A 73 -15.93 -25.90 6.31
N ARG A 74 -16.90 -26.69 6.78
CA ARG A 74 -17.71 -26.38 7.97
C ARG A 74 -16.87 -26.43 9.25
N GLY A 75 -15.96 -27.39 9.37
CA GLY A 75 -14.99 -27.48 10.47
C GLY A 75 -14.05 -26.27 10.48
N LEU A 76 -13.49 -25.90 9.32
CA LEU A 76 -12.62 -24.73 9.17
C LEU A 76 -13.35 -23.43 9.50
N LYS A 77 -14.61 -23.25 9.07
CA LYS A 77 -15.42 -22.06 9.43
C LYS A 77 -15.60 -21.91 10.95
N LYS A 78 -15.74 -23.02 11.71
CA LYS A 78 -15.81 -22.99 13.17
C LYS A 78 -14.49 -22.57 13.82
N VAL A 79 -13.35 -22.90 13.22
CA VAL A 79 -12.01 -22.51 13.69
C VAL A 79 -11.67 -21.07 13.31
N TYR A 80 -12.06 -20.62 12.11
CA TYR A 80 -11.77 -19.26 11.66
C TYR A 80 -12.60 -18.20 12.39
N LYS A 81 -13.83 -18.50 12.81
CA LYS A 81 -14.67 -17.54 13.54
C LYS A 81 -13.98 -16.96 14.79
N PRO A 82 -13.44 -17.75 15.74
CA PRO A 82 -12.71 -17.20 16.88
C PRO A 82 -11.40 -16.51 16.48
N ILE A 83 -10.71 -16.95 15.41
CA ILE A 83 -9.49 -16.29 14.90
C ILE A 83 -9.83 -14.91 14.30
N LEU A 84 -10.95 -14.78 13.60
CA LEU A 84 -11.38 -13.48 13.06
C LEU A 84 -11.78 -12.51 14.17
N ALA A 85 -12.33 -13.01 15.28
CA ALA A 85 -12.63 -12.19 16.45
C ALA A 85 -11.37 -11.58 17.12
N THR A 86 -10.18 -12.16 16.91
CA THR A 86 -8.92 -11.60 17.44
C THR A 86 -8.33 -10.49 16.56
N VAL A 87 -8.86 -10.24 15.36
CA VAL A 87 -8.37 -9.18 14.46
C VAL A 87 -8.53 -7.79 15.06
N GLY A 88 -9.65 -7.51 15.74
CA GLY A 88 -9.86 -6.24 16.44
C GLY A 88 -8.79 -5.97 17.52
N PRO A 89 -8.62 -6.88 18.50
CA PRO A 89 -7.54 -6.79 19.48
C PRO A 89 -6.14 -6.70 18.87
N LEU A 90 -5.90 -7.40 17.77
CA LEU A 90 -4.62 -7.32 17.04
C LEU A 90 -4.38 -5.95 16.42
N SER A 91 -5.42 -5.32 15.83
CA SER A 91 -5.32 -3.95 15.33
C SER A 91 -4.90 -2.99 16.44
N ILE A 92 -5.53 -3.10 17.61
CA ILE A 92 -5.19 -2.29 18.78
C ILE A 92 -3.73 -2.55 19.19
N LEU A 93 -3.28 -3.81 19.22
CA LEU A 93 -1.88 -4.15 19.50
C LEU A 93 -0.93 -3.48 18.51
N MET A 94 -1.25 -3.50 17.22
CA MET A 94 -0.46 -2.85 16.16
C MET A 94 -0.44 -1.33 16.29
N GLU A 95 -1.57 -0.69 16.61
CA GLU A 95 -1.64 0.75 16.90
C GLU A 95 -0.80 1.13 18.13
N LYS A 96 -0.79 0.29 19.17
CA LYS A 96 0.09 0.49 20.34
C LYS A 96 1.55 0.26 19.99
N MET A 97 1.85 -0.68 19.11
CA MET A 97 3.21 -0.89 18.57
C MET A 97 3.68 0.32 17.79
N GLU A 98 2.83 0.94 16.97
CA GLU A 98 3.11 2.20 16.28
C GLU A 98 3.50 3.32 17.27
N GLN A 99 2.73 3.47 18.35
CA GLN A 99 3.04 4.44 19.41
C GLN A 99 4.36 4.12 20.15
N LEU A 100 4.64 2.83 20.37
CA LEU A 100 5.89 2.37 20.97
C LEU A 100 7.09 2.71 20.07
N ILE A 101 7.02 2.41 18.77
CA ILE A 101 8.09 2.70 17.79
C ILE A 101 8.44 4.20 17.73
N ARG A 102 7.45 5.08 17.93
CA ARG A 102 7.67 6.54 17.97
C ARG A 102 8.35 7.02 19.25
N SER A 103 8.21 6.29 20.36
CA SER A 103 8.66 6.73 21.69
C SER A 103 9.93 6.03 22.16
N VAL A 104 10.08 4.74 21.87
CA VAL A 104 11.19 3.89 22.31
C VAL A 104 12.11 3.59 21.12
N HIS A 105 13.42 3.63 21.37
CA HIS A 105 14.41 3.23 20.38
C HIS A 105 14.50 1.70 20.34
N LEU A 106 14.45 1.12 19.16
CA LEU A 106 14.56 -0.31 18.91
C LEU A 106 15.83 -0.58 18.10
N ASP A 107 16.42 -1.75 18.31
CA ASP A 107 17.53 -2.23 17.50
C ASP A 107 17.07 -2.66 16.10
N ASP A 108 18.04 -2.82 15.18
CA ASP A 108 17.77 -3.08 13.77
C ASP A 108 16.99 -4.39 13.53
N GLN A 109 17.31 -5.45 14.27
CA GLN A 109 16.68 -6.77 14.10
C GLN A 109 15.15 -6.78 14.36
N PRO A 110 14.64 -6.25 15.50
CA PRO A 110 13.20 -6.15 15.72
C PRO A 110 12.52 -5.23 14.69
N ILE A 111 13.18 -4.15 14.26
CA ILE A 111 12.63 -3.23 13.23
C ILE A 111 12.40 -3.97 11.91
N LEU A 112 13.43 -4.65 11.40
CA LEU A 112 13.34 -5.41 10.14
C LEU A 112 12.30 -6.53 10.25
N THR A 113 12.21 -7.18 11.41
CA THR A 113 11.21 -8.23 11.69
C THR A 113 9.79 -7.68 11.66
N ILE A 114 9.55 -6.52 12.28
CA ILE A 114 8.25 -5.84 12.25
C ILE A 114 7.90 -5.50 10.79
N CYS A 115 8.78 -4.81 10.06
CA CYS A 115 8.54 -4.41 8.68
C CYS A 115 8.19 -5.60 7.78
N ALA A 116 8.99 -6.67 7.80
CA ALA A 116 8.73 -7.85 6.99
C ALA A 116 7.40 -8.54 7.35
N SER A 117 7.06 -8.60 8.65
CA SER A 117 5.81 -9.21 9.10
C SER A 117 4.58 -8.39 8.67
N VAL A 118 4.66 -7.07 8.79
CA VAL A 118 3.56 -6.15 8.51
C VAL A 118 3.39 -5.91 7.01
N LEU A 119 4.47 -5.82 6.23
CA LEU A 119 4.37 -5.71 4.76
C LEU A 119 3.67 -6.91 4.13
N SER A 120 3.84 -8.11 4.71
CA SER A 120 3.17 -9.33 4.21
C SER A 120 1.64 -9.31 4.38
N THR A 121 1.09 -8.46 5.27
CA THR A 121 -0.35 -8.35 5.45
C THR A 121 -1.00 -7.52 4.33
N LEU A 122 -0.24 -6.64 3.67
CA LEU A 122 -0.76 -5.76 2.63
C LEU A 122 -1.02 -6.48 1.29
N SER A 123 -0.54 -7.71 1.15
CA SER A 123 -0.94 -8.61 0.05
C SER A 123 -2.27 -9.32 0.29
N LEU A 124 -2.95 -9.08 1.42
CA LEU A 124 -4.27 -9.65 1.65
C LEU A 124 -5.27 -9.09 0.64
N GLU A 125 -5.89 -9.97 -0.14
CA GLU A 125 -6.93 -9.63 -1.09
C GLU A 125 -8.32 -9.79 -0.44
N PRO A 126 -9.04 -8.69 -0.14
CA PRO A 126 -10.45 -8.78 0.17
C PRO A 126 -11.23 -9.05 -1.13
N VAL A 127 -11.95 -10.18 -1.20
CA VAL A 127 -12.74 -10.56 -2.37
C VAL A 127 -13.84 -9.53 -2.63
N ALA A 128 -13.70 -8.81 -3.75
CA ALA A 128 -14.65 -7.95 -4.49
C ALA A 128 -15.53 -6.95 -3.71
N PRO A 129 -15.61 -5.68 -4.15
CA PRO A 129 -16.37 -4.59 -3.48
C PRO A 129 -17.90 -4.72 -3.59
N THR A 130 -18.43 -5.75 -4.27
CA THR A 130 -19.87 -5.90 -4.52
C THR A 130 -20.62 -6.62 -3.40
N GLN A 131 -19.92 -7.15 -2.39
CA GLN A 131 -20.52 -7.63 -1.15
C GLN A 131 -19.63 -7.19 0.01
N CYS A 132 -20.12 -6.31 0.88
CA CYS A 132 -19.50 -5.95 2.15
C CYS A 132 -19.45 -7.20 3.05
N ASN A 133 -18.46 -8.06 2.82
CA ASN A 133 -18.23 -9.24 3.63
C ASN A 133 -17.47 -8.81 4.89
N GLU A 134 -17.79 -9.40 6.04
CA GLU A 134 -17.08 -9.22 7.31
C GLU A 134 -15.54 -9.32 7.13
N ALA A 135 -15.08 -10.21 6.25
CA ALA A 135 -13.67 -10.38 5.91
C ALA A 135 -13.01 -9.14 5.23
N THR A 136 -13.75 -8.35 4.44
CA THR A 136 -13.18 -7.16 3.80
C THR A 136 -12.95 -6.05 4.83
N ALA A 137 -13.91 -5.83 5.73
CA ALA A 137 -13.76 -4.89 6.84
C ALA A 137 -12.58 -5.26 7.75
N LEU A 138 -12.42 -6.55 8.06
CA LEU A 138 -11.29 -7.05 8.85
C LEU A 138 -9.94 -6.87 8.13
N ALA A 139 -9.89 -7.11 6.80
CA ALA A 139 -8.70 -6.83 6.01
C ALA A 139 -8.35 -5.34 5.99
N HIS A 140 -9.33 -4.45 5.86
CA HIS A 140 -9.12 -3.00 5.93
C HIS A 140 -8.54 -2.55 7.27
N LEU A 141 -9.06 -3.09 8.37
CA LEU A 141 -8.56 -2.78 9.71
C LEU A 141 -7.08 -3.16 9.85
N ILE A 142 -6.69 -4.35 9.36
CA ILE A 142 -5.29 -4.78 9.36
C ILE A 142 -4.45 -3.91 8.44
N HIS A 143 -4.92 -3.58 7.23
CA HIS A 143 -4.20 -2.73 6.29
C HIS A 143 -3.92 -1.35 6.89
N GLU A 144 -4.89 -0.74 7.55
CA GLU A 144 -4.74 0.55 8.23
C GLU A 144 -3.69 0.48 9.34
N ALA A 145 -3.82 -0.48 10.26
CA ALA A 145 -2.83 -0.66 11.32
C ALA A 145 -1.43 -0.98 10.78
N SER A 146 -1.36 -1.71 9.65
CA SER A 146 -0.10 -2.04 8.98
C SER A 146 0.57 -0.82 8.38
N ILE A 147 -0.19 0.05 7.70
CA ILE A 147 0.30 1.33 7.16
C ILE A 147 0.82 2.21 8.30
N GLY A 148 0.09 2.30 9.41
CA GLY A 148 0.48 3.08 10.59
C GLY A 148 1.84 2.63 11.16
N VAL A 149 2.01 1.33 11.40
CA VAL A 149 3.27 0.75 11.90
C VAL A 149 4.44 0.99 10.94
N ILE A 150 4.29 0.69 9.64
CA ILE A 150 5.37 0.88 8.66
C ILE A 150 5.73 2.37 8.56
N SER A 151 4.74 3.26 8.54
CA SER A 151 4.97 4.71 8.49
C SER A 151 5.70 5.22 9.73
N ALA A 152 5.41 4.68 10.92
CA ALA A 152 6.15 5.01 12.13
C ALA A 152 7.61 4.56 12.08
N VAL A 153 7.89 3.35 11.57
CA VAL A 153 9.27 2.89 11.36
C VAL A 153 9.98 3.80 10.35
N PHE A 154 9.37 4.06 9.20
CA PHE A 154 9.95 4.84 8.12
C PHE A 154 10.27 6.29 8.53
N ARG A 155 9.40 6.88 9.36
CA ARG A 155 9.59 8.21 9.92
C ARG A 155 10.75 8.26 10.92
N ARG A 156 10.90 7.23 11.76
CA ARG A 156 11.88 7.23 12.87
C ARG A 156 13.28 6.76 12.44
N TYR A 157 13.36 5.78 11.54
CA TYR A 157 14.61 5.10 11.19
C TYR A 157 15.01 5.37 9.74
N GLU A 158 15.65 6.53 9.51
CA GLU A 158 16.01 6.97 8.16
C GLU A 158 16.95 5.99 7.44
N ARG A 159 17.84 5.32 8.19
CA ARG A 159 18.79 4.31 7.68
C ARG A 159 18.09 3.12 7.01
N HIS A 160 16.88 2.78 7.44
CA HIS A 160 16.13 1.63 6.93
C HIS A 160 15.16 1.96 5.79
N ARG A 161 15.01 3.25 5.44
CA ARG A 161 14.06 3.70 4.39
C ARG A 161 14.31 3.01 3.04
N THR A 162 15.56 2.89 2.63
CA THR A 162 15.92 2.24 1.35
C THR A 162 15.49 0.78 1.32
N ILE A 163 15.76 0.03 2.39
CA ILE A 163 15.39 -1.39 2.49
C ILE A 163 13.86 -1.55 2.45
N ILE A 164 13.13 -0.70 3.20
CA ILE A 164 11.66 -0.72 3.22
C ILE A 164 11.08 -0.45 1.81
N LEU A 165 11.67 0.47 1.05
CA LEU A 165 11.23 0.76 -0.32
C LEU A 165 11.57 -0.37 -1.30
N GLU A 166 12.69 -1.06 -1.12
CA GLU A 166 13.03 -2.24 -1.93
C GLU A 166 12.06 -3.41 -1.65
N ASP A 167 11.72 -3.67 -0.39
CA ASP A 167 10.70 -4.66 -0.02
C ASP A 167 9.31 -4.28 -0.55
N LEU A 168 9.00 -2.98 -0.59
CA LEU A 168 7.77 -2.46 -1.19
C LEU A 168 7.68 -2.77 -2.69
N PHE A 169 8.77 -2.61 -3.45
CA PHE A 169 8.78 -2.98 -4.87
C PHE A 169 8.56 -4.48 -5.08
N ALA A 170 9.12 -5.33 -4.21
CA ALA A 170 8.86 -6.77 -4.26
C ALA A 170 7.39 -7.10 -3.95
N LEU A 171 6.75 -6.35 -3.05
CA LEU A 171 5.32 -6.49 -2.74
C LEU A 171 4.44 -6.04 -3.91
N MET A 172 4.79 -4.96 -4.60
CA MET A 172 4.04 -4.42 -5.75
C MET A 172 3.88 -5.44 -6.88
N LEU A 173 4.86 -6.31 -7.10
CA LEU A 173 4.79 -7.39 -8.10
C LEU A 173 3.84 -8.53 -7.69
N LYS A 174 3.60 -8.71 -6.38
CA LYS A 174 2.71 -9.76 -5.87
C LYS A 174 1.24 -9.36 -5.89
N LEU A 175 0.94 -8.07 -6.08
CA LEU A 175 -0.44 -7.59 -6.14
C LEU A 175 -1.07 -7.86 -7.51
N PRO A 176 -2.39 -8.15 -7.55
CA PRO A 176 -3.09 -8.30 -8.81
C PRO A 176 -3.06 -6.98 -9.58
N THR A 177 -2.51 -7.03 -10.79
CA THR A 177 -2.53 -5.91 -11.75
C THR A 177 -3.83 -5.84 -12.55
N SER A 178 -4.79 -6.75 -12.29
CA SER A 178 -6.10 -6.80 -12.94
C SER A 178 -7.10 -5.83 -12.29
N ARG A 179 -7.68 -4.94 -13.08
CA ARG A 179 -8.53 -3.81 -12.64
C ARG A 179 -9.76 -4.20 -11.78
N ARG A 180 -10.19 -5.48 -11.77
CA ARG A 180 -11.45 -5.91 -11.14
C ARG A 180 -11.39 -6.10 -9.62
N THR A 181 -10.23 -6.45 -9.06
CA THR A 181 -10.07 -6.73 -7.60
C THR A 181 -8.97 -5.92 -6.93
N MET A 182 -8.34 -5.01 -7.68
CA MET A 182 -7.15 -4.28 -7.28
C MET A 182 -7.43 -3.11 -6.31
N ARG A 183 -8.54 -2.40 -6.49
CA ARG A 183 -8.89 -1.20 -5.73
C ARG A 183 -9.82 -1.56 -4.59
N THR A 184 -9.24 -1.81 -3.43
CA THR A 184 -9.98 -2.26 -2.25
C THR A 184 -9.88 -1.26 -1.11
N TYR A 185 -8.86 -0.41 -1.06
CA TYR A 185 -8.70 0.54 0.04
C TYR A 185 -9.60 1.75 -0.18
N PRO A 186 -10.60 2.02 0.70
CA PRO A 186 -11.53 3.11 0.50
C PRO A 186 -10.81 4.45 0.59
N ILE A 187 -11.11 5.35 -0.34
CA ILE A 187 -10.68 6.75 -0.24
C ILE A 187 -11.45 7.38 0.91
N ARG A 188 -10.75 7.71 2.00
CA ARG A 188 -11.32 8.43 3.13
C ARG A 188 -11.34 9.92 2.82
N ALA A 189 -12.24 10.34 1.94
CA ALA A 189 -12.45 11.74 1.66
C ALA A 189 -13.50 12.29 2.64
N SER A 190 -13.06 13.05 3.64
CA SER A 190 -13.95 13.83 4.51
C SER A 190 -14.78 14.83 3.69
N VAL A 191 -14.24 15.27 2.54
CA VAL A 191 -14.88 16.19 1.59
C VAL A 191 -15.96 15.50 0.74
N MET A 192 -15.81 14.22 0.43
CA MET A 192 -16.78 13.48 -0.40
C MET A 192 -18.09 13.21 0.36
N GLU A 193 -18.03 13.09 1.70
CA GLU A 193 -19.21 13.11 2.58
C GLU A 193 -19.93 14.47 2.59
N TYR A 194 -19.23 15.57 2.30
CA TYR A 194 -19.80 16.90 2.19
C TYR A 194 -20.46 17.13 0.82
N GLU A 195 -19.84 16.66 -0.27
CA GLU A 195 -20.40 16.73 -1.62
C GLU A 195 -21.56 15.74 -1.84
N ALA A 196 -21.48 14.53 -1.30
CA ALA A 196 -22.57 13.56 -1.32
C ALA A 196 -23.80 14.04 -0.53
N ARG A 197 -23.61 14.82 0.54
CA ARG A 197 -24.71 15.49 1.27
C ARG A 197 -25.31 16.69 0.52
N ARG A 198 -24.58 17.32 -0.40
CA ARG A 198 -25.10 18.42 -1.24
C ARG A 198 -25.84 17.93 -2.49
N GLN A 199 -25.54 16.74 -3.00
CA GLN A 199 -26.15 16.20 -4.21
C GLN A 199 -27.38 15.32 -3.91
N SER A 200 -28.44 15.95 -3.40
CA SER A 200 -29.79 15.35 -3.37
C SER A 200 -30.59 15.58 -4.66
N SER A 201 -29.91 15.76 -5.81
CA SER A 201 -30.59 15.90 -7.11
C SER A 201 -29.98 14.95 -8.16
N PRO A 202 -30.83 14.29 -8.99
CA PRO A 202 -30.37 13.30 -9.93
C PRO A 202 -29.75 14.01 -11.15
N LYS A 203 -28.45 13.85 -11.38
CA LYS A 203 -27.81 14.23 -12.64
C LYS A 203 -27.46 12.98 -13.47
N PRO A 204 -27.64 13.03 -14.80
CA PRO A 204 -27.47 11.89 -15.67
C PRO A 204 -25.99 11.55 -15.87
N ALA A 205 -25.74 10.27 -16.11
CA ALA A 205 -24.44 9.65 -16.27
C ALA A 205 -23.59 10.32 -17.37
N SER A 206 -22.49 10.95 -16.96
CA SER A 206 -21.31 11.15 -17.80
C SER A 206 -20.05 10.71 -17.03
N THR A 207 -19.71 9.45 -17.28
CA THR A 207 -18.38 8.82 -17.44
C THR A 207 -17.22 9.05 -16.45
N HIS A 208 -17.37 9.69 -15.30
CA HIS A 208 -16.41 9.50 -14.19
C HIS A 208 -17.13 9.40 -12.84
N GLN A 209 -17.77 8.25 -12.59
CA GLN A 209 -18.01 7.83 -11.22
C GLN A 209 -16.65 7.77 -10.52
N GLY A 210 -16.43 8.66 -9.56
CA GLY A 210 -15.22 8.69 -8.74
C GLY A 210 -14.90 7.28 -8.25
N GLN A 211 -13.70 6.80 -8.54
CA GLN A 211 -13.26 5.52 -8.01
C GLN A 211 -13.11 5.70 -6.51
N ASN A 212 -14.10 5.26 -5.72
CA ASN A 212 -14.10 5.42 -4.25
C ASN A 212 -13.03 4.57 -3.54
N HIS A 213 -12.18 3.87 -4.27
CA HIS A 213 -11.16 2.99 -3.74
C HIS A 213 -9.87 3.12 -4.55
N ILE A 214 -8.73 3.03 -3.88
CA ILE A 214 -7.39 2.95 -4.46
C ILE A 214 -6.71 1.65 -4.02
N GLN A 215 -5.54 1.36 -4.56
CA GLN A 215 -4.70 0.30 -4.02
C GLN A 215 -4.18 0.69 -2.63
N VAL A 216 -4.15 -0.29 -1.73
CA VAL A 216 -3.55 -0.13 -0.40
C VAL A 216 -2.07 0.29 -0.47
N ILE A 217 -1.34 -0.18 -1.48
CA ILE A 217 0.06 0.21 -1.70
C ILE A 217 0.17 1.69 -2.06
N THR A 218 -0.75 2.25 -2.85
CA THR A 218 -0.75 3.68 -3.16
C THR A 218 -0.88 4.50 -1.87
N THR A 219 -1.79 4.12 -0.98
CA THR A 219 -1.93 4.75 0.35
C THR A 219 -0.65 4.65 1.17
N LEU A 220 0.01 3.49 1.17
CA LEU A 220 1.27 3.30 1.88
C LEU A 220 2.36 4.24 1.32
N ILE A 221 2.57 4.25 -0.01
CA ILE A 221 3.58 5.11 -0.65
C ILE A 221 3.38 6.57 -0.25
N LEU A 222 2.15 7.06 -0.33
CA LEU A 222 1.80 8.42 0.07
C LEU A 222 2.09 8.65 1.56
N SER A 223 1.76 7.70 2.43
CA SER A 223 2.02 7.77 3.87
C SER A 223 3.52 7.80 4.20
N LEU A 224 4.36 7.06 3.48
CA LEU A 224 5.82 7.05 3.66
C LEU A 224 6.44 8.40 3.26
N ILE A 225 5.98 8.96 2.14
CA ILE A 225 6.42 10.28 1.67
C ILE A 225 6.02 11.35 2.69
N GLN A 226 4.76 11.35 3.14
CA GLN A 226 4.25 12.28 4.15
C GLN A 226 4.95 12.09 5.51
N GLY A 227 5.29 10.86 5.86
CA GLY A 227 6.04 10.52 7.07
C GLY A 227 7.46 11.09 7.10
N SER A 228 7.98 11.55 5.96
CA SER A 228 9.32 12.14 5.83
C SER A 228 9.36 13.66 6.01
N VAL A 229 8.22 14.29 6.35
CA VAL A 229 8.13 15.73 6.58
C VAL A 229 8.83 16.10 7.89
N VAL A 230 9.71 17.10 7.83
CA VAL A 230 10.29 17.73 9.02
C VAL A 230 9.40 18.90 9.43
N MET A 231 8.64 18.69 10.51
CA MET A 231 7.82 19.75 11.08
C MET A 231 8.71 20.87 11.63
N PRO A 232 8.32 22.14 11.49
CA PRO A 232 9.05 23.26 12.06
C PRO A 232 9.16 23.08 13.57
N TYR A 233 10.40 23.13 14.07
CA TYR A 233 10.70 23.21 15.49
C TYR A 233 11.78 24.28 15.71
N GLU A 234 11.73 24.93 16.86
CA GLU A 234 12.78 25.86 17.29
C GLU A 234 14.02 25.03 17.65
N SER A 235 15.13 25.25 16.95
CA SER A 235 16.39 24.62 17.33
C SER A 235 16.82 25.15 18.71
N PRO A 236 17.14 24.28 19.68
CA PRO A 236 17.60 24.71 21.00
C PRO A 236 19.01 25.31 21.01
N ASP A 237 19.70 25.36 19.86
CA ASP A 237 21.04 25.95 19.70
C ASP A 237 20.94 27.42 19.25
N PRO A 238 21.08 28.40 20.16
CA PRO A 238 21.20 29.82 19.80
C PRO A 238 22.58 30.16 19.18
N THR A 239 23.50 29.20 19.07
CA THR A 239 24.90 29.43 18.69
C THR A 239 25.26 29.02 17.25
N ALA A 240 24.31 28.54 16.44
CA ALA A 240 24.54 28.32 15.01
C ALA A 240 24.35 29.64 14.21
N ASN A 241 25.23 30.59 14.53
CA ASN A 241 25.55 31.86 13.87
C ASN A 241 24.49 32.52 12.96
N CYS A 242 23.98 33.62 13.50
CA CYS A 242 23.51 34.78 12.77
C CYS A 242 24.72 35.56 12.22
N GLU A 243 25.02 35.43 10.93
CA GLU A 243 25.60 36.50 10.13
C GLU A 243 25.03 36.39 8.71
N ASN A 244 24.16 37.34 8.36
CA ASN A 244 23.53 37.54 7.04
C ASN A 244 22.30 36.67 6.72
N SER A 245 21.13 37.08 7.24
CA SER A 245 19.93 37.42 6.43
C SER A 245 18.67 37.47 7.33
N SER A 246 18.09 38.67 7.46
CA SER A 246 16.65 38.93 7.67
C SER A 246 15.88 38.12 8.75
N LEU A 247 15.77 38.70 9.95
CA LEU A 247 14.56 38.83 10.81
C LEU A 247 13.59 37.66 11.07
N LEU A 248 13.93 36.39 10.83
CA LEU A 248 13.18 35.25 11.40
C LEU A 248 14.14 34.13 11.84
N PRO A 249 13.90 33.47 12.99
CA PRO A 249 14.61 32.24 13.33
C PRO A 249 14.42 31.26 12.17
N ARG A 250 15.50 30.74 11.59
CA ARG A 250 15.43 29.68 10.57
C ARG A 250 14.83 28.44 11.24
N LEU A 251 13.51 28.28 11.17
CA LEU A 251 12.85 27.04 11.51
C LEU A 251 13.46 25.96 10.62
N ASN A 252 14.07 24.95 11.23
CA ASN A 252 14.54 23.76 10.51
C ASN A 252 13.33 22.91 10.09
N SER A 253 12.58 23.40 9.11
CA SER A 253 11.49 22.72 8.45
C SER A 253 11.84 22.49 6.99
N GLY A 254 11.30 21.44 6.40
CA GLY A 254 11.44 21.25 4.97
C GLY A 254 10.82 19.99 4.43
N LEU A 255 10.59 20.05 3.12
CA LEU A 255 10.11 18.94 2.31
C LEU A 255 11.27 18.17 1.64
N LYS A 256 12.53 18.50 1.98
CA LYS A 256 13.72 17.86 1.37
C LYS A 256 13.72 16.34 1.53
N GLY A 257 13.33 15.84 2.71
CA GLY A 257 13.21 14.41 2.98
C GLY A 257 12.14 13.76 2.09
N CYS A 258 10.96 14.38 2.01
CA CYS A 258 9.87 13.92 1.14
C CYS A 258 10.28 13.90 -0.33
N GLN A 259 10.91 14.98 -0.80
CA GLN A 259 11.40 15.08 -2.17
C GLN A 259 12.45 14.01 -2.48
N SER A 260 13.40 13.78 -1.56
CA SER A 260 14.40 12.71 -1.72
C SER A 260 13.76 11.32 -1.80
N VAL A 261 12.73 11.05 -1.01
CA VAL A 261 12.00 9.76 -1.04
C VAL A 261 11.20 9.63 -2.34
N CYS A 262 10.54 10.69 -2.80
CA CYS A 262 9.87 10.73 -4.10
C CYS A 262 10.83 10.47 -5.26
N ASP A 263 11.95 11.19 -5.29
CA ASP A 263 12.93 11.08 -6.38
C ASP A 263 13.59 9.70 -6.40
N PHE A 264 13.86 9.11 -5.22
CA PHE A 264 14.33 7.74 -5.11
C PHE A 264 13.28 6.74 -5.62
N PHE A 265 12.05 6.81 -5.11
CA PHE A 265 10.97 5.90 -5.50
C PHE A 265 10.70 5.98 -7.01
N THR A 266 10.53 7.19 -7.55
CA THR A 266 10.32 7.44 -8.98
C THR A 266 11.49 6.90 -9.81
N SER A 267 12.74 7.17 -9.41
CA SER A 267 13.90 6.67 -10.14
C SER A 267 13.94 5.15 -10.18
N GLN A 268 13.68 4.49 -9.05
CA GLN A 268 13.65 3.04 -8.94
C GLN A 268 12.49 2.41 -9.74
N MET A 269 11.31 3.02 -9.73
CA MET A 269 10.15 2.58 -10.52
C MET A 269 10.41 2.67 -12.01
N ILE A 270 10.86 3.83 -12.47
CA ILE A 270 11.13 4.09 -13.88
C ILE A 270 12.29 3.23 -14.38
N GLN A 271 13.36 3.11 -13.60
CA GLN A 271 14.48 2.23 -13.93
C GLN A 271 13.99 0.80 -14.16
N ARG A 272 13.14 0.26 -13.27
CA ARG A 272 12.56 -1.08 -13.42
C ARG A 272 11.66 -1.22 -14.66
N CYS A 273 10.86 -0.20 -14.98
CA CYS A 273 10.05 -0.17 -16.20
C CYS A 273 10.89 -0.14 -17.50
N SER A 274 12.10 0.41 -17.42
CA SER A 274 13.03 0.60 -18.56
C SER A 274 14.04 -0.55 -18.77
N ARG A 275 14.09 -1.54 -17.87
CA ARG A 275 15.02 -2.69 -17.99
C ARG A 275 14.72 -3.49 -19.25
N LYS A 276 15.77 -3.87 -19.98
CA LYS A 276 15.65 -4.70 -21.18
C LYS A 276 15.57 -6.17 -20.81
N GLY A 277 14.55 -6.88 -21.33
CA GLY A 277 14.39 -8.32 -21.20
C GLY A 277 13.22 -8.75 -20.31
N GLU A 278 12.63 -9.90 -20.65
CA GLU A 278 11.49 -10.49 -19.95
C GLU A 278 11.83 -10.89 -18.50
N GLU A 279 13.09 -11.26 -18.24
CA GLU A 279 13.60 -11.64 -16.91
C GLU A 279 13.81 -10.44 -15.95
N GLY A 280 13.75 -9.21 -16.46
CA GLY A 280 14.01 -7.99 -15.67
C GLY A 280 12.79 -7.42 -14.93
N GLY A 281 11.61 -8.05 -15.06
CA GLY A 281 10.35 -7.58 -14.48
C GLY A 281 9.75 -6.32 -15.15
N ALA A 282 10.34 -5.83 -16.24
CA ALA A 282 9.90 -4.59 -16.88
C ALA A 282 8.45 -4.66 -17.39
N SER A 283 8.04 -5.81 -17.92
CA SER A 283 6.65 -6.05 -18.35
C SER A 283 5.67 -6.03 -17.17
N GLU A 284 6.10 -6.48 -15.98
CA GLU A 284 5.25 -6.54 -14.79
C GLU A 284 5.11 -5.17 -14.09
N PHE A 285 6.17 -4.36 -14.08
CA PHE A 285 6.14 -3.02 -13.48
C PHE A 285 5.36 -1.99 -14.31
N ARG A 286 5.22 -2.16 -15.64
CA ARG A 286 4.49 -1.21 -16.50
C ARG A 286 2.99 -1.10 -16.15
N PRO A 287 2.22 -2.21 -16.01
CA PRO A 287 0.86 -2.15 -15.49
C PRO A 287 0.79 -1.54 -14.09
N VAL A 288 1.73 -1.88 -13.20
CA VAL A 288 1.80 -1.33 -11.84
C VAL A 288 1.95 0.19 -11.87
N LEU A 289 2.84 0.72 -12.72
CA LEU A 289 3.01 2.15 -12.92
C LEU A 289 1.72 2.82 -13.42
N SER A 290 1.05 2.23 -14.42
CA SER A 290 -0.21 2.78 -14.92
C SER A 290 -1.28 2.82 -13.84
N ASN A 291 -1.41 1.77 -13.03
CA ASN A 291 -2.41 1.73 -11.98
C ASN A 291 -2.10 2.73 -10.86
N LEU A 292 -0.81 2.90 -10.53
CA LEU A 292 -0.37 3.92 -9.58
C LEU A 292 -0.72 5.33 -10.07
N VAL A 293 -0.47 5.65 -11.35
CA VAL A 293 -0.85 6.96 -11.91
C VAL A 293 -2.36 7.16 -11.87
N ASP A 294 -3.15 6.15 -12.26
CA ASP A 294 -4.62 6.21 -12.19
C ASP A 294 -5.10 6.49 -10.74
N ASP A 295 -4.50 5.82 -9.74
CA ASP A 295 -4.84 6.03 -8.32
C ASP A 295 -4.40 7.41 -7.81
N LEU A 296 -3.23 7.91 -8.22
CA LEU A 296 -2.73 9.23 -7.85
C LEU A 296 -3.61 10.34 -8.41
N LEU A 297 -4.05 10.24 -9.67
CA LEU A 297 -4.98 11.18 -10.29
C LEU A 297 -6.34 11.18 -9.57
N ALA A 298 -6.76 10.05 -9.00
CA ALA A 298 -8.00 9.95 -8.23
C ALA A 298 -7.92 10.70 -6.87
N VAL A 299 -6.73 10.84 -6.27
CA VAL A 299 -6.55 11.45 -4.94
C VAL A 299 -5.82 12.78 -4.93
N GLN A 300 -5.30 13.27 -6.07
CA GLN A 300 -4.44 14.45 -6.13
C GLN A 300 -5.09 15.74 -5.58
N LEU A 301 -6.43 15.84 -5.63
CA LEU A 301 -7.19 17.00 -5.15
C LEU A 301 -7.71 16.84 -3.73
N LEU A 302 -7.41 15.71 -3.08
CA LEU A 302 -7.90 15.41 -1.73
C LEU A 302 -6.89 15.90 -0.68
N PRO A 303 -7.32 16.69 0.30
CA PRO A 303 -6.44 17.23 1.34
C PRO A 303 -5.85 16.15 2.25
N GLU A 304 -6.45 14.96 2.29
CA GLU A 304 -5.94 13.80 3.02
C GLU A 304 -4.69 13.17 2.35
N TYR A 305 -4.44 13.47 1.07
CA TYR A 305 -3.36 12.89 0.28
C TYR A 305 -2.40 13.95 -0.33
N PRO A 306 -1.81 14.85 0.48
CA PRO A 306 -0.99 15.97 -0.02
C PRO A 306 0.28 15.56 -0.77
N ALA A 307 0.77 14.34 -0.55
CA ALA A 307 1.95 13.82 -1.27
C ALA A 307 1.67 13.40 -2.72
N ALA A 308 0.40 13.29 -3.12
CA ALA A 308 0.03 12.79 -4.44
C ALA A 308 0.54 13.68 -5.57
N GLU A 309 0.35 15.00 -5.43
CA GLU A 309 0.85 15.99 -6.39
C GLU A 309 2.38 15.92 -6.53
N MET A 310 3.10 15.88 -5.41
CA MET A 310 4.57 15.85 -5.43
C MET A 310 5.11 14.57 -6.10
N LEU A 311 4.46 13.43 -5.87
CA LEU A 311 4.82 12.17 -6.53
C LEU A 311 4.53 12.21 -8.04
N LEU A 312 3.37 12.74 -8.45
CA LEU A 312 3.03 12.94 -9.87
C LEU A 312 4.02 13.87 -10.57
N LEU A 313 4.39 14.99 -9.95
CA LEU A 313 5.38 15.93 -10.49
C LEU A 313 6.76 15.29 -10.65
N SER A 314 7.21 14.49 -9.67
CA SER A 314 8.47 13.75 -9.75
C SER A 314 8.43 12.73 -10.91
N LEU A 315 7.33 11.99 -11.05
CA LEU A 315 7.10 11.05 -12.17
C LEU A 315 7.13 11.77 -13.52
N CYS A 316 6.39 12.87 -13.69
CA CYS A 316 6.37 13.68 -14.90
C CYS A 316 7.76 14.18 -15.28
N ARG A 317 8.51 14.73 -14.31
CA ARG A 317 9.87 15.23 -14.54
C ARG A 317 10.79 14.11 -15.00
N ARG A 318 10.72 12.94 -14.36
CA ARG A 318 11.59 11.80 -14.71
C ARG A 318 11.25 11.21 -16.08
N LEU A 319 9.97 10.99 -16.37
CA LEU A 319 9.49 10.50 -17.66
C LEU A 319 9.87 11.45 -18.79
N SER A 320 9.63 12.76 -18.60
CA SER A 320 10.00 13.79 -19.59
C SER A 320 11.50 13.79 -19.86
N HIS A 321 12.32 13.72 -18.81
CA HIS A 321 13.77 13.65 -18.94
C HIS A 321 14.23 12.41 -19.73
N ASP A 322 13.65 11.24 -19.46
CA ASP A 322 13.99 10.01 -20.17
C ASP A 322 13.53 10.02 -21.64
N LEU A 323 12.36 10.59 -21.92
CA LEU A 323 11.86 10.77 -23.30
C LEU A 323 12.73 11.74 -24.09
N LEU A 324 13.09 12.90 -23.52
CA LEU A 324 14.01 13.86 -24.15
C LEU A 324 15.38 13.23 -24.41
N ARG A 325 15.92 12.48 -23.44
CA ARG A 325 17.16 11.73 -23.60
C ARG A 325 17.07 10.71 -24.74
N SER A 326 15.97 9.96 -24.81
CA SER A 326 15.76 8.98 -25.89
C SER A 326 15.65 9.64 -27.29
N SER A 327 15.00 10.80 -27.37
CA SER A 327 14.87 11.59 -28.61
C SER A 327 16.23 12.12 -29.08
N SER A 328 17.02 12.69 -28.15
CA SER A 328 18.37 13.18 -28.46
C SER A 328 19.38 12.07 -28.82
N ALA A 329 19.27 10.88 -28.22
CA ALA A 329 20.13 9.74 -28.53
C ALA A 329 19.92 9.19 -29.95
N SER A 330 18.72 9.36 -30.52
CA SER A 330 18.43 8.98 -31.91
C SER A 330 19.22 9.81 -32.94
N VAL A 331 19.64 11.04 -32.56
CA VAL A 331 20.37 11.98 -33.44
C VAL A 331 21.87 11.68 -33.47
N ASN A 332 22.46 11.12 -32.40
CA ASN A 332 23.90 10.81 -32.29
C ASN A 332 24.18 9.31 -32.41
N LYS A 333 24.15 8.76 -33.64
CA LYS A 333 24.35 7.33 -33.94
C LYS A 333 25.74 6.72 -33.62
N ASN A 334 26.68 7.47 -33.04
CA ASN A 334 28.07 7.02 -32.88
C ASN A 334 28.50 6.58 -31.47
N THR A 335 27.58 6.44 -30.53
CA THR A 335 27.91 5.94 -29.18
C THR A 335 26.97 4.81 -28.78
N THR A 336 27.55 3.71 -28.32
CA THR A 336 26.95 2.48 -27.78
C THR A 336 26.13 2.71 -26.50
N SER A 337 25.32 3.77 -26.45
CA SER A 337 24.36 3.97 -25.38
C SER A 337 23.13 3.11 -25.65
N THR A 338 22.86 2.17 -24.75
CA THR A 338 21.62 1.39 -24.63
C THR A 338 20.38 2.21 -24.98
N SER A 339 19.87 2.06 -26.21
CA SER A 339 18.59 2.65 -26.63
C SER A 339 17.47 2.16 -25.72
N ALA A 340 16.64 3.05 -25.19
CA ALA A 340 15.49 2.65 -24.38
C ALA A 340 14.56 1.72 -25.20
N GLU A 341 13.97 0.72 -24.56
CA GLU A 341 13.06 -0.21 -25.24
C GLU A 341 11.84 0.56 -25.80
N THR A 342 11.47 0.29 -27.04
CA THR A 342 10.35 0.98 -27.73
C THR A 342 9.03 0.85 -26.96
N THR A 343 8.79 -0.31 -26.35
CA THR A 343 7.62 -0.56 -25.52
C THR A 343 7.59 0.32 -24.28
N TYR A 344 8.73 0.52 -23.61
CA TYR A 344 8.83 1.43 -22.46
C TYR A 344 8.52 2.87 -22.86
N LEU A 345 9.05 3.34 -24.00
CA LEU A 345 8.78 4.69 -24.50
C LEU A 345 7.29 4.91 -24.80
N SER A 346 6.62 3.90 -25.36
CA SER A 346 5.16 3.94 -25.55
C SER A 346 4.41 4.06 -24.22
N THR A 347 4.77 3.26 -23.21
CA THR A 347 4.18 3.38 -21.86
C THR A 347 4.48 4.73 -21.21
N ALA A 348 5.69 5.27 -21.37
CA ALA A 348 6.08 6.57 -20.85
C ALA A 348 5.25 7.71 -21.48
N MET A 349 5.01 7.65 -22.81
CA MET A 349 4.16 8.61 -23.51
C MET A 349 2.69 8.50 -23.09
N ASP A 350 2.15 7.28 -22.96
CA ASP A 350 0.77 7.05 -22.49
C ASP A 350 0.58 7.55 -21.05
N THR A 351 1.50 7.21 -20.15
CA THR A 351 1.45 7.68 -18.74
C THR A 351 1.57 9.19 -18.63
N MET A 352 2.44 9.83 -19.41
CA MET A 352 2.48 11.29 -19.48
C MET A 352 1.20 11.89 -20.04
N GLY A 353 0.64 11.29 -21.10
CA GLY A 353 -0.62 11.73 -21.70
C GLY A 353 -1.84 11.60 -20.78
N LYS A 354 -1.76 10.80 -19.71
CA LYS A 354 -2.79 10.73 -18.66
C LYS A 354 -2.66 11.84 -17.62
N ILE A 355 -1.45 12.35 -17.40
CA ILE A 355 -1.18 13.35 -16.35
C ILE A 355 -1.36 14.77 -16.89
N CYS A 356 -1.01 15.01 -18.16
CA CYS A 356 -1.27 16.26 -18.89
C CYS A 356 -2.71 16.33 -19.38
#